data_AF-A0A0R1SJL7-F1
#
_entry.id   AF-A0A0R1SJL7-F1
#
_cell.length_a   1.000
_cell.length_b   1.000
_cell.length_c   1.000
_cell.angle_alpha   90.00
_cell.angle_beta   90.00
_cell.angle_gamma   90.00
#
_symmetry.space_group_name_H-M   'P 1'
#
loop_
_entity.id
_entity.type
_entity.pdbx_description
1 polymer ?
#
loop_
_entity_poly.entity_id
_entity_poly.type
_entity_poly.pdbx_seq_one_letter_code
_entity_poly.pdbx_strand_id
1 'polypeptide(L)' 'MEKTISPAEAQANLFALIKEINRDSKPVIIAGAEDKQSAVLISKRNYDPFKKQ' A
#
# COMPACT_ATOMS: atom_id res chain seq x y z
N MET A 1 9.89 -2.65 -9.58
CA MET A 1 9.42 -1.25 -9.50
C MET A 1 8.31 -1.21 -8.47
N GLU A 2 8.38 -0.26 -7.54
CA GLU A 2 7.30 -0.01 -6.58
C GLU A 2 6.10 0.56 -7.33
N LYS A 3 4.89 0.08 -7.01
CA LYS A 3 3.65 0.52 -7.66
C LYS A 3 3.16 1.75 -6.91
N THR A 4 3.14 2.91 -7.58
CA THR A 4 2.58 4.15 -7.05
C THR A 4 1.25 4.45 -7.70
N ILE A 5 0.22 4.72 -6.91
CA ILE A 5 -1.15 5.01 -7.34
C ILE A 5 -1.70 6.24 -6.62
N SER A 6 -2.72 6.85 -7.19
CA SER A 6 -3.48 7.95 -6.55
C SER A 6 -4.48 7.43 -5.50
N PRO A 7 -4.96 8.29 -4.58
CA PRO A 7 -6.03 7.95 -3.66
C PRO A 7 -7.33 7.51 -4.36
N ALA A 8 -7.65 8.10 -5.51
CA ALA A 8 -8.83 7.74 -6.29
C ALA A 8 -8.72 6.32 -6.88
N GLU A 9 -7.56 5.95 -7.42
CA GLU A 9 -7.29 4.59 -7.90
C GLU A 9 -7.29 3.58 -6.76
N ALA A 10 -6.73 3.95 -5.60
CA ALA A 10 -6.75 3.13 -4.40
C ALA A 10 -8.18 2.88 -3.92
N GLN A 11 -9.02 3.91 -3.90
CA GLN A 11 -10.42 3.81 -3.50
C GLN A 11 -11.21 2.90 -4.44
N ALA A 12 -11.03 3.05 -5.76
CA ALA A 12 -11.72 2.24 -6.75
C ALA A 12 -11.32 0.75 -6.71
N ASN A 13 -10.08 0.44 -6.28
CA ASN A 13 -9.49 -0.89 -6.40
C ASN A 13 -9.02 -1.51 -5.07
N LEU A 14 -9.47 -0.98 -3.92
CA LEU A 14 -8.90 -1.32 -2.61
C LEU A 14 -8.81 -2.82 -2.34
N PHE A 15 -9.87 -3.57 -2.63
CA PHE A 15 -9.89 -5.02 -2.41
C PHE A 15 -8.90 -5.78 -3.31
N ALA A 16 -8.77 -5.38 -4.58
CA ALA A 16 -7.80 -5.98 -5.50
C ALA A 16 -6.37 -5.71 -5.03
N LEU A 17 -6.09 -4.48 -4.57
CA LEU A 17 -4.80 -4.11 -4.00
C LEU A 17 -4.49 -4.93 -2.74
N ILE A 18 -5.45 -5.12 -1.84
CA ILE A 18 -5.29 -5.98 -0.65
C ILE A 18 -4.98 -7.42 -1.06
N LYS A 19 -5.59 -7.95 -2.11
CA LYS A 19 -5.26 -9.28 -2.63
C LYS A 19 -3.83 -9.33 -3.18
N GLU A 20 -3.44 -8.35 -3.99
CA GLU A 20 -2.11 -8.26 -4.59
C GLU A 20 -1.00 -8.19 -3.54
N ILE A 21 -1.10 -7.28 -2.57
CA ILE A 21 -0.07 -7.12 -1.52
C ILE A 21 0.08 -8.37 -0.65
N ASN A 22 -0.99 -9.12 -0.42
CA ASN A 22 -0.94 -10.35 0.37
C ASN A 22 -0.36 -11.53 -0.43
N ARG A 23 -0.56 -11.56 -1.76
CA ARG A 23 -0.01 -12.62 -2.63
C ARG A 23 1.46 -12.38 -2.94
N ASP A 24 1.79 -11.17 -3.36
CA ASP A 24 3.08 -10.85 -3.96
C ASP A 24 4.05 -10.22 -2.96
N SER A 25 3.57 -9.87 -1.75
CA SER A 25 4.34 -9.18 -0.69
C SER A 25 5.01 -7.89 -1.14
N LYS A 26 4.54 -7.27 -2.23
CA LYS A 26 5.05 -6.01 -2.77
C LYS A 26 4.25 -4.83 -2.21
N PRO A 27 4.89 -3.82 -1.60
CA PRO A 27 4.23 -2.60 -1.17
C PRO A 27 3.64 -1.82 -2.35
N VAL A 28 2.58 -1.07 -2.06
CA VAL A 28 2.00 -0.06 -2.96
C VAL A 28 2.06 1.29 -2.29
N ILE A 29 2.55 2.31 -3.00
CA ILE A 29 2.56 3.70 -2.54
C ILE A 29 1.26 4.35 -3.01
N ILE A 30 0.49 4.90 -2.08
CA ILE A 30 -0.67 5.74 -2.36
C ILE A 30 -0.19 7.18 -2.23
N ALA A 31 0.06 7.85 -3.35
CA ALA A 31 0.63 9.20 -3.39
C ALA A 31 -0.46 10.27 -3.34
N GLY A 32 -0.53 11.01 -2.23
CA GLY A 32 -1.46 12.14 -2.08
C GLY A 32 -1.05 13.37 -2.90
N ALA A 33 -1.83 14.45 -2.80
CA ALA A 33 -1.49 15.72 -3.45
C ALA A 33 -0.22 16.37 -2.85
N GLU A 34 0.08 16.04 -1.60
CA GLU A 34 1.31 16.41 -0.90
C GLU A 34 1.96 15.15 -0.29
N ASP A 35 3.29 15.17 -0.11
CA ASP A 35 4.03 14.04 0.46
C ASP A 35 3.47 13.58 1.82
N LYS A 36 3.05 14.54 2.67
CA LYS A 36 2.46 14.28 3.99
C LYS A 36 1.10 13.55 3.94
N GLN A 37 0.47 13.50 2.77
CA GLN A 37 -0.80 12.83 2.52
C GLN A 37 -0.61 11.47 1.83
N SER A 38 0.64 11.03 1.68
CA SER A 38 0.94 9.74 1.10
C SER A 38 0.92 8.63 2.14
N ALA A 39 0.61 7.42 1.69
CA ALA A 39 0.56 6.23 2.52
C ALA A 39 1.23 5.05 1.82
N VAL A 40 1.70 4.07 2.59
CA VAL A 40 2.19 2.80 2.05
C VAL A 40 1.24 1.69 2.48
N LEU A 41 0.71 0.97 1.51
CA LEU A 41 -0.12 -0.20 1.72
C LEU A 41 0.77 -1.45 1.65
N ILE A 42 0.81 -2.22 2.74
CA ILE A 42 1.57 -3.47 2.87
C ILE A 42 0.72 -4.59 3.46
N SER A 43 1.14 -5.84 3.23
CA SER A 43 0.51 -6.99 3.88
C SER A 43 0.74 -6.98 5.39
N LYS A 44 -0.18 -7.60 6.15
CA LYS A 44 -0.01 -7.77 7.61
C LYS A 44 1.30 -8.48 7.96
N ARG A 45 1.68 -9.49 7.17
CA ARG A 45 2.94 -10.23 7.34
C ARG A 45 4.15 -9.31 7.25
N ASN A 46 4.12 -8.34 6.34
CA ASN A 46 5.20 -7.37 6.20
C ASN A 46 5.14 -6.28 7.28
N TYR A 47 3.95 -5.94 7.79
CA TYR A 47 3.78 -4.95 8.86
C TYR A 47 4.24 -5.46 10.24
N ASP A 48 3.95 -6.72 10.57
CA ASP A 48 4.17 -7.28 11.92
C ASP A 48 5.62 -7.16 12.43
N PRO A 49 6.68 -7.30 11.60
CA PRO A 49 8.07 -7.03 12.00
C PRO A 49 8.37 -5.56 12.34
N PHE A 50 7.73 -4.60 11.67
CA PHE A 50 7.93 -3.17 11.95
C PHE A 50 7.32 -2.74 13.28
N LYS A 51 6.20 -3.35 13.67
CA LYS A 51 5.52 -3.03 14.93
C LYS A 51 6.30 -3.49 16.18
N LYS A 52 7.21 -4.46 16.01
CA LYS A 52 7.96 -5.07 17.13
C LYS A 52 9.33 -4.42 17.40
N GLN A 53 9.65 -3.34 16.69
CA GLN A 53 10.79 -2.47 16.99
C GLN A 53 10.35 -1.36 17.96
#